data_AF-T0LM30-F1
#
_entry.id   AF-T0LM30-F1
#
_cell.length_a   1.000
_cell.length_b   1.000
_cell.length_c   1.000
_cell.angle_alpha   90.00
_cell.angle_beta   90.00
_cell.angle_gamma   90.00
#
_symmetry.space_group_name_H-M   'P 1'
#
loop_
_entity.id
_entity.type
_entity.pdbx_description
1 polymer ?
#
loop_
_entity_poly.entity_id
_entity_poly.type
_entity_poly.pdbx_seq_one_letter_code
_entity_poly.pdbx_strand_id
1 'polypeptide(L)'
;MTSLPGAVGMYALSIGVSSIGTSLPRAVYALLSGLNAATVGIIALAAVELSHKAVTDRLTRTLVFLAAAAGMMYNALWYFPVLMAAAAVAAVVHDYRWVHRPARRILGVLRALGGRRRERSRDGGAQGHDLAGPSSSTQTPAPTPDEPVLSGANTAPEPRIIPKEFRLDFSWKSGTALILAFFATFLTAMTIRGVVTDLPILYRLFSNLYLAGTIIFGGGPVVIPLLREYVVAETWVSPRDFLIGLAIAQSFPGPNFNFAVFLGGLTAANAGRSPLAGAVVAFVGIFTPGIVLVHGTMGVWGVLRSRPWVKAAVRGVNAAAVGLIYTAVYRIWQVGFLDEGFQAGRSLGDDPWWIVVAATAYVGGRYYGVAAPFAILLGAAMGLGRYGVVSGRG
;
A
#
# COMPACT_ATOMS: atom_id res chain seq x y z
N MET A 1 -3.38 9.37 -16.27
CA MET A 1 -4.13 10.55 -16.78
C MET A 1 -5.10 11.15 -15.76
N THR A 2 -5.36 10.53 -14.60
CA THR A 2 -6.30 11.05 -13.58
C THR A 2 -5.73 12.14 -12.64
N SER A 3 -4.44 12.48 -12.73
CA SER A 3 -3.80 13.44 -11.82
C SER A 3 -3.94 14.92 -12.25
N LEU A 4 -4.09 15.21 -13.55
CA LEU A 4 -4.07 16.57 -14.09
C LEU A 4 -5.21 17.48 -13.55
N PRO A 5 -6.49 17.07 -13.57
CA PRO A 5 -7.57 17.90 -13.03
C PRO A 5 -7.38 18.22 -11.54
N GLY A 6 -6.95 17.23 -10.76
CA GLY A 6 -6.65 17.44 -9.34
C GLY A 6 -5.42 18.34 -9.12
N ALA A 7 -4.40 18.27 -9.98
CA ALA A 7 -3.24 19.16 -9.90
C ALA A 7 -3.61 20.62 -10.19
N VAL A 8 -4.48 20.87 -11.17
CA VAL A 8 -5.02 22.21 -11.45
C VAL A 8 -5.82 22.74 -10.25
N GLY A 9 -6.66 21.89 -9.64
CA GLY A 9 -7.38 22.24 -8.41
C GLY A 9 -6.46 22.60 -7.25
N MET A 10 -5.38 21.83 -7.05
CA MET A 10 -4.38 22.08 -6.01
C MET A 10 -3.57 23.37 -6.25
N TYR A 11 -3.28 23.67 -7.51
CA TYR A 11 -2.66 24.94 -7.87
C TYR A 11 -3.57 26.12 -7.55
N ALA A 12 -4.84 26.08 -7.97
CA ALA A 12 -5.82 27.11 -7.64
C ALA A 12 -5.98 27.29 -6.12
N LEU A 13 -5.98 26.17 -5.39
CA LEU A 13 -6.00 26.17 -3.93
C LEU A 13 -4.78 26.85 -3.32
N SER A 14 -3.58 26.67 -3.89
CA SER A 14 -2.36 27.32 -3.39
C SER A 14 -2.44 28.83 -3.44
N ILE A 15 -3.02 29.36 -4.53
CA ILE A 15 -3.29 30.80 -4.68
C ILE A 15 -4.31 31.25 -3.63
N GLY A 16 -5.41 30.51 -3.46
CA GLY A 16 -6.44 30.82 -2.48
C GLY A 16 -5.92 30.84 -1.04
N VAL A 17 -5.21 29.80 -0.60
CA VAL A 17 -4.68 29.71 0.77
C VAL A 17 -3.61 30.76 1.05
N SER A 18 -2.80 31.12 0.05
CA SER A 18 -1.82 32.21 0.18
C SER A 18 -2.46 33.57 0.50
N SER A 19 -3.79 33.70 0.37
CA SER A 19 -4.56 34.92 0.64
C SER A 19 -5.40 34.91 1.93
N ILE A 20 -5.39 33.84 2.74
CA ILE A 20 -6.27 33.68 3.93
C ILE A 20 -5.51 33.90 5.26
N GLY A 21 -6.07 34.73 6.17
CA GLY A 21 -5.49 35.14 7.48
C GLY A 21 -5.41 34.08 8.60
N THR A 22 -4.66 34.37 9.67
CA THR A 22 -3.85 33.46 10.51
C THR A 22 -4.51 32.37 11.39
N SER A 23 -5.84 32.22 11.46
CA SER A 23 -6.49 31.19 12.29
C SER A 23 -7.58 30.42 11.54
N LEU A 24 -7.77 29.15 11.91
CA LEU A 24 -8.80 28.26 11.34
C LEU A 24 -10.04 28.20 12.25
N PRO A 25 -11.27 28.17 11.71
CA PRO A 25 -12.47 27.97 12.52
C PRO A 25 -12.54 26.55 13.11
N ARG A 26 -12.94 26.42 14.39
CA ARG A 26 -13.18 25.14 15.09
C ARG A 26 -13.97 24.10 14.30
N ALA A 27 -14.98 24.54 13.55
CA ALA A 27 -15.82 23.67 12.72
C ALA A 27 -15.01 22.87 11.68
N VAL A 28 -13.91 23.45 11.17
CA VAL A 28 -13.04 22.79 10.17
C VAL A 28 -12.29 21.63 10.81
N TYR A 29 -11.79 21.77 12.04
CA TYR A 29 -11.11 20.68 12.75
C TYR A 29 -12.04 19.49 13.02
N ALA A 30 -13.30 19.77 13.37
CA ALA A 30 -14.30 18.73 13.60
C ALA A 30 -14.70 18.02 12.31
N LEU A 31 -14.91 18.77 11.21
CA LEU A 31 -15.16 18.22 9.88
C LEU A 31 -14.03 17.26 9.46
N LEU A 32 -12.78 17.69 9.65
CA LEU A 32 -11.60 16.92 9.24
C LEU A 32 -11.38 15.66 10.05
N SER A 33 -11.60 15.75 11.35
CA SER A 33 -11.54 14.58 12.23
C SER A 33 -12.60 13.54 11.83
N GLY A 34 -13.80 13.99 11.47
CA GLY A 34 -14.86 13.11 10.94
C GLY A 34 -14.50 12.47 9.60
N LEU A 35 -13.92 13.26 8.68
CA LEU A 35 -13.44 12.80 7.38
C LEU A 35 -12.34 11.73 7.53
N ASN A 36 -11.35 12.00 8.38
CA ASN A 36 -10.24 11.10 8.67
C ASN A 36 -10.75 9.80 9.30
N ALA A 37 -11.62 9.89 10.31
CA ALA A 37 -12.20 8.73 10.99
C ALA A 37 -12.93 7.80 10.00
N ALA A 38 -13.81 8.35 9.16
CA ALA A 38 -14.50 7.56 8.15
C ALA A 38 -13.54 6.97 7.11
N THR A 39 -12.52 7.73 6.70
CA THR A 39 -11.48 7.24 5.80
C THR A 39 -10.74 6.04 6.39
N VAL A 40 -10.40 6.06 7.68
CA VAL A 40 -9.76 4.92 8.36
C VAL A 40 -10.66 3.70 8.35
N GLY A 41 -11.97 3.86 8.60
CA GLY A 41 -12.96 2.78 8.51
C GLY A 41 -13.02 2.13 7.12
N ILE A 42 -13.03 2.93 6.06
CA ILE A 42 -13.03 2.44 4.67
C ILE A 42 -11.70 1.76 4.29
N ILE A 43 -10.56 2.31 4.71
CA ILE A 43 -9.26 1.68 4.46
C ILE A 43 -9.17 0.34 5.19
N ALA A 44 -9.69 0.26 6.41
CA ALA A 44 -9.76 -1.00 7.16
C ALA A 44 -10.62 -2.04 6.43
N LEU A 45 -11.77 -1.64 5.86
CA LEU A 45 -12.59 -2.51 5.03
C LEU A 45 -11.83 -3.02 3.80
N ALA A 46 -11.19 -2.13 3.06
CA ALA A 46 -10.40 -2.49 1.89
C ALA A 46 -9.23 -3.44 2.25
N ALA A 47 -8.60 -3.25 3.42
CA ALA A 47 -7.56 -4.13 3.93
C ALA A 47 -8.09 -5.56 4.12
N VAL A 48 -9.25 -5.70 4.76
CA VAL A 48 -9.91 -6.99 4.98
C VAL A 48 -10.28 -7.65 3.64
N GLU A 49 -10.90 -6.91 2.72
CA GLU A 49 -11.26 -7.44 1.40
C GLU A 49 -10.05 -7.89 0.57
N LEU A 50 -8.96 -7.13 0.62
CA LEU A 50 -7.72 -7.50 -0.07
C LEU A 50 -7.04 -8.68 0.60
N SER A 51 -7.10 -8.80 1.93
CA SER A 51 -6.58 -9.96 2.65
C SER A 51 -7.27 -11.25 2.25
N HIS A 52 -8.59 -11.24 2.06
CA HIS A 52 -9.34 -12.40 1.56
C HIS A 52 -8.89 -12.84 0.16
N LYS A 53 -8.40 -11.90 -0.67
CA LYS A 53 -7.88 -12.19 -2.02
C LYS A 53 -6.41 -12.60 -2.02
N ALA A 54 -5.60 -12.05 -1.12
CA ALA A 54 -4.16 -12.29 -1.08
C ALA A 54 -3.74 -13.50 -0.24
N VAL A 55 -4.53 -13.87 0.77
CA VAL A 55 -4.23 -15.01 1.65
C VAL A 55 -4.72 -16.30 0.99
N THR A 56 -3.83 -16.95 0.24
CA THR A 56 -4.12 -18.20 -0.48
C THR A 56 -3.71 -19.45 0.29
N ASP A 57 -2.72 -19.35 1.18
CA ASP A 57 -2.04 -20.49 1.79
C ASP A 57 -1.42 -20.11 3.15
N ARG A 58 -0.85 -21.10 3.85
CA ARG A 58 -0.27 -20.87 5.18
C ARG A 58 0.91 -19.89 5.14
N LEU A 59 1.74 -19.91 4.09
CA LEU A 59 2.89 -19.00 4.00
C LEU A 59 2.41 -17.55 3.84
N THR A 60 1.52 -17.29 2.89
CA THR A 60 0.98 -15.94 2.68
C THR A 60 0.30 -15.41 3.93
N ARG A 61 -0.42 -16.25 4.69
CA ARG A 61 -0.98 -15.87 5.99
C ARG A 61 0.09 -15.45 7.00
N THR A 62 1.18 -16.20 7.12
CA THR A 62 2.31 -15.82 8.00
C THR A 62 3.01 -14.56 7.53
N LEU A 63 3.16 -14.36 6.21
CA LEU A 63 3.78 -13.15 5.65
C LEU A 63 2.92 -11.90 5.90
N VAL A 64 1.60 -11.99 5.76
CA VAL A 64 0.68 -10.88 6.11
C VAL A 64 0.85 -10.50 7.58
N PHE A 65 0.80 -11.48 8.48
CA PHE A 65 0.94 -11.25 9.92
C PHE A 65 2.29 -10.63 10.28
N LEU A 66 3.40 -11.22 9.80
CA LEU A 66 4.75 -10.72 10.07
C LEU A 66 4.94 -9.32 9.49
N ALA A 67 4.44 -9.06 8.29
CA ALA A 67 4.53 -7.75 7.67
C ALA A 67 3.74 -6.67 8.46
N ALA A 68 2.53 -7.00 8.90
CA ALA A 68 1.72 -6.09 9.72
C ALA A 68 2.38 -5.79 11.07
N ALA A 69 2.80 -6.82 11.80
CA ALA A 69 3.45 -6.68 13.10
C ALA A 69 4.75 -5.88 12.99
N ALA A 70 5.62 -6.27 12.06
CA ALA A 70 6.89 -5.60 11.83
C ALA A 70 6.69 -4.14 11.37
N GLY A 71 5.71 -3.87 10.50
CA GLY A 71 5.40 -2.51 10.07
C GLY A 71 4.86 -1.61 11.19
N MET A 72 4.14 -2.18 12.16
CA MET A 72 3.66 -1.44 13.34
C MET A 72 4.79 -1.15 14.33
N MET A 73 5.77 -2.04 14.46
CA MET A 73 6.90 -1.88 15.39
C MET A 73 7.97 -0.89 14.90
N TYR A 74 8.15 -0.73 13.59
CA TYR A 74 9.21 0.09 13.02
C TYR A 74 8.67 1.25 12.20
N ASN A 75 8.94 2.48 12.65
CA ASN A 75 8.45 3.70 11.99
C ASN A 75 9.22 4.09 10.71
N ALA A 76 10.41 3.53 10.49
CA ALA A 76 11.27 3.92 9.37
C ALA A 76 10.68 3.52 8.00
N LEU A 77 10.59 4.47 7.07
CA LEU A 77 9.99 4.25 5.75
C LEU A 77 10.73 3.23 4.88
N TRP A 78 12.06 3.17 4.98
CA TRP A 78 12.89 2.23 4.24
C TRP A 78 12.62 0.77 4.63
N TYR A 79 11.98 0.54 5.77
CA TYR A 79 11.67 -0.78 6.27
C TYR A 79 10.61 -1.49 5.42
N PHE A 80 9.66 -0.76 4.82
CA PHE A 80 8.59 -1.36 4.03
C PHE A 80 9.09 -2.07 2.75
N PRO A 81 9.95 -1.44 1.90
CA PRO A 81 10.56 -2.15 0.77
C PRO A 81 11.36 -3.38 1.18
N VAL A 82 12.11 -3.29 2.28
CA VAL A 82 12.91 -4.41 2.80
C VAL A 82 12.01 -5.57 3.20
N LEU A 83 10.91 -5.30 3.88
CA LEU A 83 9.93 -6.29 4.28
C LEU A 83 9.24 -6.95 3.07
N MET A 84 8.90 -6.16 2.04
CA MET A 84 8.35 -6.68 0.78
C MET A 84 9.35 -7.56 0.04
N ALA A 85 10.61 -7.15 -0.04
CA ALA A 85 11.69 -7.95 -0.65
C ALA A 85 11.94 -9.24 0.13
N ALA A 86 11.97 -9.19 1.46
CA ALA A 86 12.11 -10.36 2.31
C ALA A 86 10.96 -11.35 2.12
N ALA A 87 9.72 -10.86 2.03
CA ALA A 87 8.55 -11.70 1.75
C ALA A 87 8.60 -12.32 0.34
N ALA A 88 9.10 -11.58 -0.66
CA ALA A 88 9.34 -12.10 -2.01
C ALA A 88 10.32 -13.28 -1.98
N VAL A 89 11.47 -13.10 -1.32
CA VAL A 89 12.50 -14.13 -1.18
C VAL A 89 11.95 -15.33 -0.40
N ALA A 90 11.25 -15.11 0.71
CA ALA A 90 10.64 -16.17 1.50
C ALA A 90 9.66 -17.02 0.67
N ALA A 91 8.84 -16.39 -0.17
CA ALA A 91 7.93 -17.09 -1.07
C ALA A 91 8.66 -17.91 -2.14
N VAL A 92 9.73 -17.37 -2.73
CA VAL A 92 10.56 -18.11 -3.69
C VAL A 92 11.25 -19.31 -3.02
N VAL A 93 11.86 -19.12 -1.85
CA VAL A 93 12.57 -20.17 -1.11
C VAL A 93 11.63 -21.30 -0.70
N HIS A 94 10.42 -20.96 -0.28
CA HIS A 94 9.38 -21.92 0.08
C HIS A 94 8.92 -22.75 -1.12
N ASP A 95 8.58 -22.12 -2.24
CA ASP A 95 8.03 -22.81 -3.42
C ASP A 95 9.08 -23.62 -4.17
N TYR A 96 10.31 -23.12 -4.27
CA TYR A 96 11.42 -23.87 -4.88
C TYR A 96 12.00 -24.93 -3.95
N ARG A 97 11.44 -25.09 -2.74
CA ARG A 97 11.80 -26.16 -1.80
C ARG A 97 13.31 -26.24 -1.58
N TRP A 98 14.02 -25.11 -1.68
CA TRP A 98 15.49 -25.10 -1.57
C TRP A 98 15.94 -25.55 -0.18
N VAL A 99 15.03 -25.47 0.80
CA VAL A 99 15.17 -26.02 2.16
C VAL A 99 15.16 -27.56 2.18
N HIS A 100 14.51 -28.26 1.24
CA HIS A 100 14.51 -29.73 1.23
C HIS A 100 15.85 -30.36 0.83
N ARG A 101 16.71 -29.67 0.06
CA ARG A 101 18.04 -30.19 -0.30
C ARG A 101 19.00 -30.25 0.91
N PRO A 102 19.19 -29.20 1.72
CA PRO A 102 19.99 -29.25 2.93
C PRO A 102 19.27 -29.96 4.08
N ALA A 103 17.94 -29.82 4.23
CA ALA A 103 17.20 -30.50 5.31
C ALA A 103 17.21 -32.02 5.14
N ARG A 104 17.14 -32.56 3.90
CA ARG A 104 17.30 -34.02 3.68
C ARG A 104 18.72 -34.50 3.95
N ARG A 105 19.75 -33.68 3.69
CA ARG A 105 21.14 -34.04 4.03
C ARG A 105 21.33 -34.11 5.55
N ILE A 106 20.83 -33.12 6.28
CA ILE A 106 20.91 -33.09 7.76
C ILE A 106 20.06 -34.21 8.37
N LEU A 107 18.84 -34.44 7.88
CA LEU A 107 17.98 -35.52 8.36
C LEU A 107 18.51 -36.92 7.99
N GLY A 108 19.22 -37.05 6.85
CA GLY A 108 19.93 -38.27 6.46
C GLY A 108 21.13 -38.55 7.37
N VAL A 109 21.91 -37.52 7.72
CA VAL A 109 23.04 -37.64 8.67
C VAL A 109 22.54 -37.96 10.08
N LEU A 110 21.48 -37.32 10.56
CA LEU A 110 20.85 -37.61 11.86
C LEU A 110 20.25 -39.01 11.91
N ARG A 111 19.62 -39.49 10.84
CA ARG A 111 19.13 -40.87 10.76
C ARG A 111 20.25 -41.89 10.63
N ALA A 112 21.36 -41.57 9.97
CA ALA A 112 22.56 -42.42 9.93
C ALA A 112 23.25 -42.50 11.31
N LEU A 113 23.24 -41.40 12.08
CA LEU A 113 23.71 -41.37 13.47
C LEU A 113 22.75 -42.08 14.43
N GLY A 114 21.44 -42.01 14.20
CA GLY A 114 20.41 -42.70 15.00
C GLY A 114 20.24 -44.18 14.67
N GLY A 115 20.54 -44.60 13.43
CA GLY A 115 20.43 -45.98 12.96
C GLY A 115 21.47 -46.93 13.58
N ARG A 116 22.70 -46.42 13.85
CA ARG A 116 23.76 -47.20 14.50
C ARG A 116 23.46 -47.59 15.96
N ARG A 117 22.43 -47.00 16.59
CA ARG A 117 22.00 -47.37 17.95
C ARG A 117 20.88 -48.42 17.98
N ARG A 118 20.28 -48.77 16.83
CA ARG A 118 19.18 -49.75 16.74
C ARG A 118 19.57 -51.11 16.15
N GLU A 119 20.72 -51.21 15.49
CA GLU A 119 21.23 -52.50 14.97
C GLU A 119 21.97 -53.36 16.02
N ARG A 120 22.28 -52.83 17.20
CA ARG A 120 22.95 -53.61 18.27
C ARG A 120 22.00 -54.34 19.24
N SER A 121 20.70 -54.35 18.96
CA SER A 121 19.68 -54.97 19.83
C SER A 121 18.72 -55.91 19.09
N ARG A 122 19.10 -56.40 17.90
CA ARG A 122 18.24 -57.28 17.10
C ARG A 122 18.92 -58.54 16.55
N ASP A 123 20.01 -58.96 17.18
CA ASP A 123 20.52 -60.32 17.05
C ASP A 123 20.12 -61.12 18.29
N GLY A 124 19.07 -61.93 18.14
CA GLY A 124 18.60 -62.84 19.18
C GLY A 124 17.15 -63.26 18.97
N GLY A 125 16.92 -64.28 18.13
CA GLY A 125 15.65 -65.00 18.08
C GLY A 125 15.18 -65.42 16.68
N ALA A 126 15.67 -66.59 16.26
CA ALA A 126 15.03 -67.54 15.34
C ALA A 126 13.54 -67.78 15.71
N GLN A 127 12.60 -68.33 14.93
CA GLN A 127 12.53 -69.09 13.68
C GLN A 127 11.01 -69.30 13.40
N GLY A 128 10.62 -69.58 12.15
CA GLY A 128 9.60 -70.62 11.89
C GLY A 128 8.24 -70.22 11.30
N HIS A 129 7.94 -70.89 10.18
CA HIS A 129 6.64 -71.33 9.64
C HIS A 129 5.81 -70.47 8.66
N ASP A 130 6.11 -70.64 7.36
CA ASP A 130 5.37 -71.44 6.36
C ASP A 130 3.84 -71.35 6.13
N LEU A 131 3.53 -71.23 4.82
CA LEU A 131 2.49 -71.90 3.99
C LEU A 131 1.23 -71.13 3.51
N ALA A 132 1.10 -71.12 2.16
CA ALA A 132 -0.06 -71.31 1.26
C ALA A 132 -1.36 -70.49 1.50
N GLY A 133 -2.02 -69.85 0.53
CA GLY A 133 -2.45 -70.23 -0.83
C GLY A 133 -3.76 -69.48 -1.17
N PRO A 134 -4.31 -69.53 -2.40
CA PRO A 134 -4.96 -68.38 -3.06
C PRO A 134 -6.49 -68.47 -3.23
N SER A 135 -7.18 -67.32 -3.48
CA SER A 135 -8.43 -67.26 -4.29
C SER A 135 -9.02 -65.84 -4.47
N SER A 136 -9.53 -65.59 -5.70
CA SER A 136 -10.74 -64.82 -6.11
C SER A 136 -10.94 -63.36 -5.63
N SER A 137 -11.50 -62.40 -6.38
CA SER A 137 -12.21 -62.36 -7.67
C SER A 137 -12.43 -60.90 -8.04
N THR A 138 -12.47 -60.63 -9.34
CA THR A 138 -13.03 -59.48 -10.05
C THR A 138 -14.32 -58.93 -9.45
N GLN A 139 -14.47 -57.60 -9.35
CA GLN A 139 -15.77 -56.93 -9.51
C GLN A 139 -15.63 -55.43 -9.80
N THR A 140 -16.04 -55.06 -11.01
CA THR A 140 -16.39 -53.71 -11.48
C THR A 140 -17.77 -53.33 -10.93
N PRO A 141 -18.03 -52.05 -10.62
CA PRO A 141 -19.41 -51.54 -10.66
C PRO A 141 -19.63 -50.61 -11.86
N ALA A 142 -20.68 -50.92 -12.62
CA ALA A 142 -21.30 -50.09 -13.64
C ALA A 142 -22.17 -48.96 -12.99
N PRO A 143 -22.69 -48.00 -13.75
CA PRO A 143 -23.12 -46.69 -13.25
C PRO A 143 -24.53 -46.68 -12.65
N THR A 144 -24.75 -45.79 -11.68
CA THR A 144 -26.06 -45.51 -11.07
C THR A 144 -26.70 -44.24 -11.64
N PRO A 145 -28.05 -44.11 -11.58
CA PRO A 145 -28.85 -43.29 -12.49
C PRO A 145 -29.18 -41.88 -11.97
N ASP A 146 -29.34 -40.96 -12.92
CA ASP A 146 -30.20 -39.77 -12.97
C ASP A 146 -30.54 -39.05 -11.65
N GLU A 147 -29.77 -37.99 -11.35
CA GLU A 147 -30.25 -36.86 -10.55
C GLU A 147 -30.79 -35.74 -11.48
N PRO A 148 -31.97 -35.17 -11.19
CA PRO A 148 -32.60 -34.16 -12.04
C PRO A 148 -31.84 -32.83 -11.98
N VAL A 149 -31.30 -32.42 -13.14
CA VAL A 149 -30.73 -31.09 -13.35
C VAL A 149 -31.85 -30.05 -13.26
N LEU A 150 -31.85 -29.28 -12.18
CA LEU A 150 -32.62 -28.05 -12.07
C LEU A 150 -32.15 -27.07 -13.17
N SER A 151 -33.01 -26.84 -14.17
CA SER A 151 -32.88 -25.79 -15.17
C SER A 151 -32.73 -24.41 -14.51
N GLY A 152 -31.48 -23.98 -14.34
CA GLY A 152 -31.11 -22.60 -14.05
C GLY A 152 -31.08 -21.79 -15.35
N ALA A 153 -31.84 -20.69 -15.36
CA ALA A 153 -32.05 -19.76 -16.44
C ALA A 153 -30.83 -19.49 -17.35
N ASN A 154 -31.06 -19.61 -18.66
CA ASN A 154 -30.23 -19.06 -19.73
C ASN A 154 -29.96 -17.57 -19.47
N THR A 155 -28.81 -17.25 -18.90
CA THR A 155 -28.20 -15.93 -19.02
C THR A 155 -27.13 -16.05 -20.10
N ALA A 156 -27.46 -15.57 -21.30
CA ALA A 156 -26.50 -15.42 -22.37
C ALA A 156 -25.31 -14.59 -21.83
N PRO A 157 -24.05 -15.04 -21.99
CA PRO A 157 -22.91 -14.27 -21.54
C PRO A 157 -22.87 -12.95 -22.32
N GLU A 158 -23.03 -11.82 -21.64
CA GLU A 158 -22.78 -10.52 -22.24
C GLU A 158 -21.36 -10.54 -22.86
N PRO A 159 -21.21 -10.16 -24.14
CA PRO A 159 -19.90 -10.15 -24.78
C PRO A 159 -19.05 -9.09 -24.08
N ARG A 160 -18.12 -9.53 -23.25
CA ARG A 160 -17.09 -8.69 -22.62
C ARG A 160 -16.26 -8.06 -23.74
N ILE A 161 -16.59 -6.82 -24.10
CA ILE A 161 -15.82 -6.02 -25.05
C ILE A 161 -14.48 -5.70 -24.39
N ILE A 162 -13.45 -6.47 -24.73
CA ILE A 162 -12.07 -6.19 -24.34
C ILE A 162 -11.64 -4.95 -25.14
N PRO A 163 -11.35 -3.81 -24.49
CA PRO A 163 -10.82 -2.64 -25.20
C PRO A 163 -9.57 -3.05 -25.98
N LYS A 164 -9.46 -2.65 -27.25
CA LYS A 164 -8.27 -2.91 -28.08
C LYS A 164 -7.03 -2.46 -27.30
N GLU A 165 -6.22 -3.44 -26.90
CA GLU A 165 -4.97 -3.20 -26.20
C GLU A 165 -4.10 -2.30 -27.07
N PHE A 166 -3.79 -1.08 -26.61
CA PHE A 166 -2.65 -0.34 -27.12
C PHE A 166 -1.41 -1.16 -26.77
N ARG A 167 -1.02 -2.07 -27.68
CA ARG A 167 0.24 -2.80 -27.59
C ARG A 167 1.35 -1.84 -27.97
N LEU A 168 1.81 -1.08 -26.98
CA LEU A 168 3.14 -0.52 -27.04
C LEU A 168 4.09 -1.72 -26.97
N ASP A 169 4.65 -2.11 -28.12
CA ASP A 169 5.70 -3.14 -28.23
C ASP A 169 6.98 -2.62 -27.56
N PHE A 170 6.94 -2.56 -26.23
CA PHE A 170 8.03 -2.04 -25.43
C PHE A 170 9.07 -3.14 -25.26
N SER A 171 10.21 -2.99 -25.96
CA SER A 171 11.31 -3.94 -25.86
C SER A 171 11.87 -3.98 -24.45
N TRP A 172 12.34 -5.16 -24.01
CA TRP A 172 13.02 -5.28 -22.71
C TRP A 172 14.26 -4.38 -22.61
N LYS A 173 14.90 -4.08 -23.76
CA LYS A 173 16.04 -3.16 -23.88
C LYS A 173 15.65 -1.71 -23.58
N SER A 174 14.52 -1.23 -24.10
CA SER A 174 14.03 0.12 -23.80
C SER A 174 13.57 0.22 -22.35
N GLY A 175 12.97 -0.84 -21.81
CA GLY A 175 12.60 -0.92 -20.38
C GLY A 175 13.82 -0.81 -19.45
N THR A 176 14.88 -1.58 -19.72
CA THR A 176 16.13 -1.50 -18.95
C THR A 176 16.85 -0.17 -19.13
N ALA A 177 16.88 0.39 -20.34
CA ALA A 177 17.46 1.71 -20.59
C ALA A 177 16.75 2.82 -19.78
N LEU A 178 15.42 2.80 -19.69
CA LEU A 178 14.66 3.76 -18.87
C LEU A 178 14.98 3.63 -17.38
N ILE A 179 15.11 2.41 -16.87
CA ILE A 179 15.46 2.17 -15.46
C ILE A 179 16.88 2.70 -15.17
N LEU A 180 17.84 2.42 -16.05
CA LEU A 180 19.21 2.93 -15.92
C LEU A 180 19.26 4.45 -16.00
N ALA A 181 18.52 5.04 -16.95
CA ALA A 181 18.41 6.49 -17.08
C ALA A 181 17.82 7.12 -15.81
N PHE A 182 16.78 6.51 -15.22
CA PHE A 182 16.22 6.96 -13.95
C PHE A 182 17.27 6.97 -12.82
N PHE A 183 18.02 5.88 -12.64
CA PHE A 183 19.05 5.84 -11.59
C PHE A 183 20.17 6.85 -11.85
N ALA A 184 20.55 7.05 -13.11
CA ALA A 184 21.53 8.08 -13.48
C ALA A 184 21.02 9.49 -13.16
N THR A 185 19.76 9.82 -13.51
CA THR A 185 19.15 11.12 -13.20
C THR A 185 18.98 11.31 -11.71
N PHE A 186 18.61 10.26 -10.97
CA PHE A 186 18.48 10.27 -9.52
C PHE A 186 19.81 10.52 -8.82
N LEU A 187 20.85 9.77 -9.19
CA LEU A 187 22.17 9.97 -8.61
C LEU A 187 22.71 11.36 -8.90
N THR A 188 22.52 11.86 -10.13
CA THR A 188 22.93 13.21 -10.53
C THR A 188 22.20 14.27 -9.70
N ALA A 189 20.87 14.19 -9.61
CA ALA A 189 20.06 15.16 -8.87
C ALA A 189 20.40 15.19 -7.37
N MET A 190 20.62 14.02 -6.76
CA MET A 190 21.01 13.90 -5.36
C MET A 190 22.44 14.35 -5.09
N THR A 191 23.36 14.09 -6.01
CA THR A 191 24.76 14.57 -5.89
C THR A 191 24.82 16.08 -5.95
N ILE A 192 24.13 16.71 -6.91
CA ILE A 192 24.07 18.18 -7.00
C ILE A 192 23.48 18.78 -5.72
N ARG A 193 22.40 18.18 -5.17
CA ARG A 193 21.81 18.58 -3.89
C ARG A 193 22.81 18.50 -2.72
N GLY A 194 23.67 17.48 -2.69
CA GLY A 194 24.61 17.24 -1.60
C GLY A 194 25.91 18.04 -1.69
N VAL A 195 26.34 18.41 -2.90
CA VAL A 195 27.63 19.07 -3.14
C VAL A 195 27.51 20.59 -3.26
N VAL A 196 26.41 21.09 -3.82
CA VAL A 196 26.19 22.54 -3.98
C VAL A 196 25.51 23.07 -2.72
N THR A 197 25.94 24.22 -2.20
CA THR A 197 25.34 24.82 -0.98
C THR A 197 24.27 25.85 -1.33
N ASP A 198 24.50 26.66 -2.37
CA ASP A 198 23.62 27.78 -2.77
C ASP A 198 22.65 27.40 -3.90
N LEU A 199 21.79 26.41 -3.68
CA LEU A 199 20.82 26.02 -4.70
C LEU A 199 19.59 26.94 -4.73
N PRO A 200 19.06 27.25 -5.92
CA PRO A 200 17.76 27.89 -6.05
C PRO A 200 16.66 27.08 -5.35
N ILE A 201 15.74 27.79 -4.69
CA ILE A 201 14.62 27.17 -3.95
C ILE A 201 13.82 26.17 -4.79
N LEU A 202 13.62 26.45 -6.09
CA LEU A 202 12.90 25.54 -7.00
C LEU A 202 13.67 24.24 -7.24
N TYR A 203 14.99 24.26 -7.26
CA TYR A 203 15.77 23.02 -7.36
C TYR A 203 15.71 22.24 -6.05
N ARG A 204 15.81 22.91 -4.90
CA ARG A 204 15.65 22.25 -3.58
C ARG A 204 14.29 21.56 -3.50
N LEU A 205 13.23 22.26 -3.89
CA LEU A 205 11.88 21.73 -4.04
C LEU A 205 11.87 20.52 -4.99
N PHE A 206 12.38 20.66 -6.22
CA PHE A 206 12.47 19.54 -7.18
C PHE A 206 13.15 18.32 -6.56
N SER A 207 14.33 18.48 -5.98
CA SER A 207 15.12 17.38 -5.42
C SER A 207 14.44 16.70 -4.23
N ASN A 208 13.75 17.47 -3.37
CA ASN A 208 12.96 16.93 -2.26
C ASN A 208 11.78 16.11 -2.78
N LEU A 209 11.03 16.63 -3.76
CA LEU A 209 9.89 15.92 -4.33
C LEU A 209 10.30 14.74 -5.22
N TYR A 210 11.45 14.82 -5.89
CA TYR A 210 12.01 13.74 -6.69
C TYR A 210 12.51 12.59 -5.82
N LEU A 211 13.12 12.91 -4.67
CA LEU A 211 13.44 11.93 -3.64
C LEU A 211 12.17 11.33 -3.07
N ALA A 212 11.20 12.16 -2.65
CA ALA A 212 9.91 11.70 -2.13
C ALA A 212 9.23 10.74 -3.11
N GLY A 213 9.07 11.13 -4.38
CA GLY A 213 8.46 10.31 -5.42
C GLY A 213 9.20 8.99 -5.70
N THR A 214 10.48 8.90 -5.36
CA THR A 214 11.29 7.68 -5.47
C THR A 214 11.11 6.74 -4.27
N ILE A 215 11.04 7.28 -3.05
CA ILE A 215 11.02 6.49 -1.81
C ILE A 215 9.61 6.17 -1.32
N ILE A 216 8.58 6.82 -1.86
CA ILE A 216 7.21 6.59 -1.43
C ILE A 216 6.76 5.20 -1.91
N PHE A 217 6.44 4.35 -0.94
CA PHE A 217 5.75 3.07 -1.14
C PHE A 217 4.48 3.07 -0.29
N GLY A 218 3.33 2.83 -0.92
CA GLY A 218 2.02 2.93 -0.26
C GLY A 218 1.42 4.34 -0.34
N GLY A 219 0.10 4.42 -0.45
CA GLY A 219 -0.64 5.65 -0.79
C GLY A 219 -0.55 6.80 0.23
N GLY A 220 -1.48 7.75 0.11
CA GLY A 220 -1.47 9.06 0.78
C GLY A 220 -1.01 9.16 2.25
N PRO A 221 -1.38 8.26 3.17
CA PRO A 221 -0.99 8.33 4.59
C PRO A 221 0.51 8.45 4.89
N VAL A 222 1.35 7.85 4.05
CA VAL A 222 2.81 7.80 4.24
C VAL A 222 3.48 9.02 3.59
N VAL A 223 2.80 9.58 2.60
CA VAL A 223 3.26 10.70 1.77
C VAL A 223 3.18 12.00 2.54
N ILE A 224 2.08 12.22 3.26
CA ILE A 224 1.81 13.49 3.93
C ILE A 224 2.87 13.81 5.00
N PRO A 225 3.27 12.90 5.91
CA PRO A 225 4.35 13.16 6.85
C PRO A 225 5.69 13.48 6.16
N LEU A 226 6.00 12.77 5.08
CA LEU A 226 7.21 12.99 4.28
C LEU A 226 7.22 14.38 3.63
N LEU A 227 6.09 14.75 3.02
CA LEU A 227 5.92 16.08 2.44
C LEU A 227 6.02 17.15 3.52
N ARG A 228 5.44 16.94 4.71
CA ARG A 228 5.55 17.85 5.85
C ARG A 228 7.01 18.06 6.23
N GLU A 229 7.80 17.00 6.35
CA GLU A 229 9.23 17.10 6.64
C GLU A 229 9.96 17.94 5.58
N TYR A 230 9.69 17.69 4.29
CA TYR A 230 10.42 18.34 3.20
C TYR A 230 10.01 19.77 2.87
N VAL A 231 8.90 20.28 3.43
CA VAL A 231 8.43 21.65 3.17
C VAL A 231 8.21 22.47 4.44
N VAL A 232 7.76 21.84 5.53
CA VAL A 232 7.47 22.52 6.80
C VAL A 232 8.70 22.54 7.69
N ALA A 233 9.47 21.46 7.78
CA ALA A 233 10.73 21.47 8.55
C ALA A 233 11.78 22.40 7.91
N GLU A 234 11.71 22.55 6.58
CA GLU A 234 12.49 23.51 5.80
C GLU A 234 11.96 24.96 5.91
N THR A 235 10.88 25.19 6.68
CA THR A 235 10.20 26.49 6.90
C THR A 235 9.59 27.15 5.66
N TRP A 236 9.45 26.42 4.55
CA TRP A 236 8.88 26.95 3.29
C TRP A 236 7.35 27.11 3.35
N VAL A 237 6.68 26.27 4.13
CA VAL A 237 5.23 26.26 4.31
C VAL A 237 4.92 26.18 5.80
N SER A 238 3.99 27.00 6.28
CA SER A 238 3.58 26.96 7.69
C SER A 238 2.83 25.66 8.04
N PRO A 239 2.91 25.15 9.28
CA PRO A 239 2.10 24.01 9.71
C PRO A 239 0.59 24.22 9.49
N ARG A 240 0.12 25.46 9.65
CA ARG A 240 -1.28 25.84 9.39
C ARG A 240 -1.64 25.63 7.93
N ASP A 241 -0.92 26.25 7.00
CA ASP A 241 -1.28 26.19 5.57
C ASP A 241 -1.13 24.78 5.02
N PHE A 242 -0.21 24.01 5.59
CA PHE A 242 -0.12 22.57 5.35
C PHE A 242 -1.40 21.84 5.76
N LEU A 243 -1.93 22.09 6.97
CA LEU A 243 -3.17 21.47 7.44
C LEU A 243 -4.40 21.92 6.64
N ILE A 244 -4.49 23.21 6.26
CA ILE A 244 -5.56 23.74 5.39
C ILE A 244 -5.53 23.07 4.03
N GLY A 245 -4.36 23.04 3.41
CA GLY A 245 -4.20 22.42 2.11
C GLY A 245 -4.51 20.94 2.17
N LEU A 246 -4.07 20.24 3.23
CA LEU A 246 -4.38 18.82 3.44
C LEU A 246 -5.89 18.60 3.57
N ALA A 247 -6.55 19.45 4.35
CA ALA A 247 -7.98 19.40 4.60
C ALA A 247 -8.81 19.47 3.31
N ILE A 248 -8.47 20.46 2.50
CA ILE A 248 -9.16 20.67 1.23
C ILE A 248 -8.74 19.58 0.25
N ALA A 249 -7.48 19.13 0.27
CA ALA A 249 -6.98 18.08 -0.60
C ALA A 249 -7.70 16.74 -0.44
N GLN A 250 -8.13 16.37 0.76
CA GLN A 250 -8.92 15.15 0.99
C GLN A 250 -10.31 15.19 0.33
N SER A 251 -10.78 16.38 -0.05
CA SER A 251 -12.07 16.57 -0.73
C SER A 251 -11.93 16.57 -2.26
N PHE A 252 -10.71 16.63 -2.80
CA PHE A 252 -10.48 16.62 -4.26
C PHE A 252 -10.34 15.19 -4.79
N PRO A 253 -10.98 14.85 -5.92
CA PRO A 253 -10.76 13.58 -6.58
C PRO A 253 -9.36 13.53 -7.18
N GLY A 254 -8.59 12.50 -6.84
CA GLY A 254 -7.28 12.28 -7.43
C GLY A 254 -6.29 11.62 -6.47
N PRO A 255 -5.05 11.39 -6.92
CA PRO A 255 -4.01 10.89 -6.04
C PRO A 255 -3.62 11.96 -5.01
N ASN A 256 -3.48 11.56 -3.75
CA ASN A 256 -3.00 12.46 -2.67
C ASN A 256 -1.63 13.11 -2.99
N PHE A 257 -0.88 12.57 -3.95
CA PHE A 257 0.33 13.18 -4.52
C PHE A 257 0.11 14.57 -5.12
N ASN A 258 -1.10 14.87 -5.59
CA ASN A 258 -1.43 16.20 -6.10
C ASN A 258 -1.27 17.28 -5.01
N PHE A 259 -1.33 16.91 -3.73
CA PHE A 259 -1.03 17.84 -2.63
C PHE A 259 0.39 18.43 -2.73
N ALA A 260 1.36 17.72 -3.31
CA ALA A 260 2.68 18.27 -3.57
C ALA A 260 2.65 19.47 -4.54
N VAL A 261 1.69 19.52 -5.46
CA VAL A 261 1.49 20.65 -6.39
C VAL A 261 1.05 21.90 -5.62
N PHE A 262 0.13 21.74 -4.67
CA PHE A 262 -0.27 22.81 -3.75
C PHE A 262 0.93 23.32 -2.95
N LEU A 263 1.69 22.41 -2.33
CA LEU A 263 2.86 22.76 -1.53
C LEU A 263 3.97 23.42 -2.35
N GLY A 264 4.17 22.98 -3.59
CA GLY A 264 5.12 23.58 -4.51
C GLY A 264 4.73 25.00 -4.92
N GLY A 265 3.45 25.23 -5.21
CA GLY A 265 2.93 26.56 -5.51
C GLY A 265 3.10 27.52 -4.34
N LEU A 266 2.77 27.07 -3.12
CA LEU A 266 2.91 27.88 -1.91
C LEU A 266 4.39 28.14 -1.55
N THR A 267 5.25 27.14 -1.69
CA THR A 267 6.71 27.30 -1.50
C THR A 267 7.27 28.37 -2.42
N ALA A 268 6.90 28.35 -3.70
CA ALA A 268 7.35 29.37 -4.65
C ALA A 268 6.76 30.75 -4.36
N ALA A 269 5.47 30.83 -4.00
CA ALA A 269 4.80 32.07 -3.62
C ALA A 269 5.49 32.74 -2.42
N ASN A 270 5.73 31.97 -1.35
CA ASN A 270 6.38 32.44 -0.12
C ASN A 270 7.83 32.90 -0.37
N ALA A 271 8.51 32.33 -1.36
CA ALA A 271 9.85 32.70 -1.76
C ALA A 271 9.89 33.86 -2.79
N GLY A 272 8.77 34.54 -3.06
CA GLY A 272 8.69 35.64 -4.04
C GLY A 272 8.86 35.20 -5.50
N ARG A 273 8.61 33.93 -5.80
CA ARG A 273 8.68 33.35 -7.15
C ARG A 273 7.29 33.06 -7.70
N SER A 274 7.21 32.77 -9.00
CA SER A 274 5.95 32.40 -9.64
C SER A 274 5.36 31.13 -9.00
N PRO A 275 4.13 31.18 -8.44
CA PRO A 275 3.47 29.99 -7.89
C PRO A 275 3.31 28.87 -8.93
N LEU A 276 3.09 29.24 -10.20
CA LEU A 276 2.97 28.28 -11.29
C LEU A 276 4.26 27.49 -11.49
N ALA A 277 5.42 28.16 -11.42
CA ALA A 277 6.71 27.50 -11.55
C ALA A 277 6.93 26.48 -10.42
N GLY A 278 6.58 26.85 -9.18
CA GLY A 278 6.64 25.92 -8.04
C GLY A 278 5.72 24.71 -8.19
N ALA A 279 4.48 24.93 -8.63
CA ALA A 279 3.50 23.89 -8.85
C ALA A 279 3.93 22.89 -9.95
N VAL A 280 4.44 23.39 -11.08
CA VAL A 280 4.94 22.55 -12.19
C VAL A 280 6.17 21.76 -11.73
N VAL A 281 7.11 22.40 -11.05
CA VAL A 281 8.32 21.73 -10.54
C VAL A 281 7.97 20.62 -9.54
N ALA A 282 7.04 20.87 -8.61
CA ALA A 282 6.62 19.86 -7.66
C ALA A 282 5.88 18.70 -8.34
N PHE A 283 5.02 18.99 -9.33
CA PHE A 283 4.34 17.96 -10.13
C PHE A 283 5.36 17.06 -10.86
N VAL A 284 6.32 17.67 -11.56
CA VAL A 284 7.36 16.92 -12.27
C VAL A 284 8.21 16.13 -11.28
N GLY A 285 8.66 16.74 -10.18
CA GLY A 285 9.47 16.07 -9.17
C GLY A 285 8.79 14.83 -8.61
N ILE A 286 7.54 14.93 -8.17
CA ILE A 286 6.87 13.82 -7.49
C ILE A 286 6.38 12.71 -8.43
N PHE A 287 5.92 13.04 -9.65
CA PHE A 287 5.34 12.05 -10.57
C PHE A 287 6.36 11.39 -11.49
N THR A 288 7.48 12.06 -11.82
CA THR A 288 8.47 11.53 -12.77
C THR A 288 9.06 10.18 -12.35
N PRO A 289 9.52 9.96 -11.09
CA PRO A 289 10.07 8.67 -10.68
C PRO A 289 9.10 7.51 -10.93
N GLY A 290 7.86 7.65 -10.48
CA GLY A 290 6.83 6.61 -10.65
C GLY A 290 6.48 6.36 -12.10
N ILE A 291 6.32 7.41 -12.92
CA ILE A 291 6.01 7.27 -14.35
C ILE A 291 7.16 6.56 -15.07
N VAL A 292 8.40 7.00 -14.89
CA VAL A 292 9.57 6.40 -15.57
C VAL A 292 9.76 4.95 -15.15
N LEU A 293 9.68 4.66 -13.84
CA LEU A 293 9.87 3.31 -13.32
C LEU A 293 8.76 2.34 -13.75
N VAL A 294 7.49 2.78 -13.80
CA VAL A 294 6.38 1.93 -14.28
C VAL A 294 6.57 1.58 -15.75
N HIS A 295 6.88 2.55 -16.61
CA HIS A 295 7.11 2.29 -18.03
C HIS A 295 8.38 1.46 -18.27
N GLY A 296 9.45 1.74 -17.52
CA GLY A 296 10.67 0.92 -17.56
C GLY A 296 10.41 -0.53 -17.16
N THR A 297 9.64 -0.73 -16.09
CA THR A 297 9.29 -2.07 -15.59
C THR A 297 8.39 -2.82 -16.56
N MET A 298 7.46 -2.16 -17.26
CA MET A 298 6.58 -2.82 -18.25
C MET A 298 7.38 -3.60 -19.31
N GLY A 299 8.43 -3.01 -19.87
CA GLY A 299 9.29 -3.68 -20.86
C GLY A 299 10.01 -4.91 -20.31
N VAL A 300 10.42 -4.87 -19.04
CA VAL A 300 11.07 -6.01 -18.36
C VAL A 300 10.03 -7.07 -17.95
N TRP A 301 8.84 -6.63 -17.55
CA TRP A 301 7.77 -7.48 -17.02
C TRP A 301 7.28 -8.51 -18.03
N GLY A 302 7.22 -8.15 -19.33
CA GLY A 302 6.81 -9.05 -20.40
C GLY A 302 7.63 -10.34 -20.46
N VAL A 303 8.94 -10.24 -20.23
CA VAL A 303 9.88 -11.38 -20.24
C VAL A 303 9.88 -12.12 -18.89
N LEU A 304 9.75 -11.37 -17.79
CA LEU A 304 9.94 -11.89 -16.44
C LEU A 304 8.70 -12.62 -15.91
N ARG A 305 7.49 -12.15 -16.23
CA ARG A 305 6.21 -12.65 -15.65
C ARG A 305 5.92 -14.12 -15.91
N SER A 306 6.51 -14.73 -16.94
CA SER A 306 6.31 -16.15 -17.27
C SER A 306 7.10 -17.08 -16.35
N ARG A 307 8.16 -16.59 -15.70
CA ARG A 307 9.06 -17.42 -14.87
C ARG A 307 8.38 -17.81 -13.54
N PRO A 308 8.45 -19.09 -13.10
CA PRO A 308 7.74 -19.52 -11.90
C PRO A 308 8.22 -18.85 -10.61
N TRP A 309 9.53 -18.58 -10.47
CA TRP A 309 10.07 -17.85 -9.31
C TRP A 309 9.52 -16.42 -9.21
N VAL A 310 9.21 -15.78 -10.33
CA VAL A 310 8.63 -14.43 -10.35
C VAL A 310 7.21 -14.47 -9.82
N LYS A 311 6.43 -15.46 -10.24
CA LYS A 311 5.07 -15.68 -9.71
C LYS A 311 5.09 -15.92 -8.20
N ALA A 312 6.03 -16.72 -7.71
CA ALA A 312 6.22 -16.96 -6.27
C ALA A 312 6.62 -15.66 -5.54
N ALA A 313 7.59 -14.92 -6.06
CA ALA A 313 8.02 -13.64 -5.51
C ALA A 313 6.86 -12.64 -5.40
N VAL A 314 6.08 -12.46 -6.47
CA VAL A 314 4.93 -11.55 -6.53
C VAL A 314 3.85 -11.96 -5.52
N ARG A 315 3.61 -13.27 -5.35
CA ARG A 315 2.70 -13.77 -4.31
C ARG A 315 3.17 -13.35 -2.91
N GLY A 316 4.46 -13.49 -2.62
CA GLY A 316 5.05 -13.04 -1.36
C GLY A 316 4.96 -11.53 -1.15
N VAL A 317 5.27 -10.75 -2.18
CA VAL A 317 5.16 -9.28 -2.16
C VAL A 317 3.72 -8.83 -1.91
N ASN A 318 2.75 -9.43 -2.59
CA ASN A 318 1.33 -9.10 -2.41
C ASN A 318 0.86 -9.41 -0.98
N ALA A 319 1.30 -10.52 -0.40
CA ALA A 319 1.00 -10.86 0.99
C ALA A 319 1.58 -9.83 1.97
N ALA A 320 2.85 -9.43 1.79
CA ALA A 320 3.45 -8.39 2.62
C ALA A 320 2.75 -7.03 2.44
N ALA A 321 2.39 -6.67 1.21
CA ALA A 321 1.67 -5.43 0.92
C ALA A 321 0.33 -5.36 1.67
N VAL A 322 -0.42 -6.46 1.73
CA VAL A 322 -1.65 -6.54 2.56
C VAL A 322 -1.34 -6.32 4.04
N GLY A 323 -0.30 -6.96 4.57
CA GLY A 323 0.15 -6.73 5.95
C GLY A 323 0.45 -5.26 6.23
N LEU A 324 1.14 -4.59 5.30
CA LEU A 324 1.45 -3.17 5.39
C LEU A 324 0.22 -2.25 5.30
N ILE A 325 -0.88 -2.68 4.67
CA ILE A 325 -2.13 -1.92 4.71
C ILE A 325 -2.69 -1.89 6.14
N TYR A 326 -2.60 -2.98 6.90
CA TYR A 326 -2.98 -2.96 8.32
C TYR A 326 -2.09 -2.02 9.14
N THR A 327 -0.78 -1.99 8.86
CA THR A 327 0.12 -0.98 9.42
C THR A 327 -0.34 0.44 9.08
N ALA A 328 -0.75 0.69 7.83
CA ALA A 328 -1.25 2.00 7.42
C ALA A 328 -2.53 2.38 8.17
N VAL A 329 -3.49 1.46 8.31
CA VAL A 329 -4.71 1.67 9.13
C VAL A 329 -4.33 2.10 10.54
N TYR A 330 -3.41 1.37 11.19
CA TYR A 330 -2.93 1.72 12.54
C TYR A 330 -2.28 3.11 12.58
N ARG A 331 -1.39 3.43 11.64
CA ARG A 331 -0.71 4.73 11.64
C ARG A 331 -1.66 5.89 11.42
N ILE A 332 -2.61 5.77 10.49
CA ILE A 332 -3.62 6.81 10.25
C ILE A 332 -4.52 6.94 11.48
N TRP A 333 -4.87 5.82 12.12
CA TRP A 333 -5.64 5.83 13.35
C TRP A 333 -4.96 6.66 14.44
N GLN A 334 -3.63 6.55 14.59
CA GLN A 334 -2.85 7.28 15.59
C GLN A 334 -2.76 8.80 15.35
N VAL A 335 -3.05 9.29 14.14
CA VAL A 335 -2.93 10.71 13.79
C VAL A 335 -4.23 11.32 13.24
N GLY A 336 -5.32 10.56 13.24
CA GLY A 336 -6.56 10.92 12.55
C GLY A 336 -7.38 12.01 13.24
N PHE A 337 -7.22 12.19 14.55
CA PHE A 337 -7.94 13.20 15.32
C PHE A 337 -7.18 14.54 15.30
N LEU A 338 -7.82 15.60 14.81
CA LEU A 338 -7.27 16.96 14.71
C LEU A 338 -8.05 17.90 15.64
N ASP A 339 -7.33 18.63 16.49
CA ASP A 339 -7.90 19.57 17.45
C ASP A 339 -7.05 20.85 17.53
N GLU A 340 -7.66 21.98 17.89
CA GLU A 340 -7.03 23.31 17.92
C GLU A 340 -5.84 23.40 18.87
N GLY A 341 -5.87 22.61 19.96
CA GLY A 341 -4.81 22.60 20.96
C GLY A 341 -3.53 21.88 20.53
N PHE A 342 -3.53 21.13 19.41
CA PHE A 342 -2.42 20.24 19.06
C PHE A 342 -1.92 20.46 17.63
N GLN A 343 -0.65 20.84 17.51
CA GLN A 343 0.09 20.97 16.24
C GLN A 343 0.35 19.62 15.52
N ALA A 344 0.06 18.50 16.22
CA ALA A 344 0.19 17.12 15.76
C ALA A 344 -1.12 16.37 15.99
N GLY A 345 -1.53 15.54 15.03
CA GLY A 345 -2.74 14.71 15.14
C GLY A 345 -2.64 13.70 16.29
N ARG A 346 -3.79 13.38 16.89
CA ARG A 346 -3.97 12.42 17.98
C ARG A 346 -4.63 11.14 17.51
N SER A 347 -4.63 10.15 18.39
CA SER A 347 -5.28 8.87 18.13
C SER A 347 -6.79 9.08 18.07
N LEU A 348 -7.43 8.49 17.04
CA LEU A 348 -8.90 8.40 16.96
C LEU A 348 -9.48 7.61 18.14
N GLY A 349 -8.65 6.82 18.84
CA GLY A 349 -9.05 6.08 20.04
C GLY A 349 -9.17 6.95 21.30
N ASP A 350 -8.68 8.19 21.28
CA ASP A 350 -8.71 9.07 22.45
C ASP A 350 -10.12 9.61 22.74
N ASP A 351 -11.01 9.61 21.74
CA ASP A 351 -12.41 9.98 21.88
C ASP A 351 -13.32 8.88 21.27
N PRO A 352 -14.24 8.30 22.06
CA PRO A 352 -15.15 7.26 21.57
C PRO A 352 -15.97 7.67 20.33
N TRP A 353 -16.25 8.96 20.14
CA TRP A 353 -17.02 9.43 18.98
C TRP A 353 -16.33 9.10 17.66
N TRP A 354 -15.01 9.26 17.57
CA TRP A 354 -14.28 9.00 16.34
C TRP A 354 -14.22 7.50 16.02
N ILE A 355 -14.25 6.66 17.06
CA ILE A 355 -14.41 5.21 16.93
C ILE A 355 -15.76 4.88 16.29
N VAL A 356 -16.84 5.53 16.74
CA VAL A 356 -18.18 5.36 16.18
C VAL A 356 -18.19 5.75 14.70
N VAL A 357 -17.63 6.91 14.33
CA VAL A 357 -17.57 7.35 12.92
C VAL A 357 -16.81 6.35 12.05
N ALA A 358 -15.65 5.86 12.51
CA ALA A 358 -14.87 4.86 11.79
C ALA A 358 -15.62 3.52 11.65
N ALA A 359 -16.28 3.06 12.71
CA ALA A 359 -17.08 1.84 12.72
C ALA A 359 -18.29 1.96 11.78
N THR A 360 -19.00 3.10 11.79
CA THR A 360 -20.11 3.38 10.89
C THR A 360 -19.67 3.33 9.43
N ALA A 361 -18.52 3.91 9.09
CA ALA A 361 -17.98 3.85 7.73
C ALA A 361 -17.63 2.41 7.32
N TYR A 362 -16.99 1.64 8.20
CA TYR A 362 -16.65 0.24 7.95
C TYR A 362 -17.90 -0.63 7.74
N VAL A 363 -18.86 -0.56 8.67
CA VAL A 363 -20.10 -1.35 8.62
C VAL A 363 -20.98 -0.93 7.43
N GLY A 364 -21.10 0.37 7.20
CA GLY A 364 -21.81 0.95 6.05
C GLY A 364 -21.25 0.44 4.73
N GLY A 365 -19.92 0.44 4.56
CA GLY A 365 -19.28 -0.11 3.36
C GLY A 365 -19.49 -1.62 3.23
N ARG A 366 -19.29 -2.39 4.31
CA ARG A 366 -19.27 -3.86 4.26
C ARG A 366 -20.64 -4.50 4.06
N TYR A 367 -21.68 -3.97 4.71
CA TYR A 367 -22.99 -4.61 4.80
C TYR A 367 -24.06 -3.85 4.03
N TYR A 368 -23.95 -2.53 3.93
CA TYR A 368 -24.93 -1.68 3.26
C TYR A 368 -24.47 -1.23 1.86
N GLY A 369 -23.25 -1.61 1.44
CA GLY A 369 -22.72 -1.26 0.12
C GLY A 369 -22.53 0.24 -0.08
N VAL A 370 -22.39 1.01 1.01
CA VAL A 370 -22.18 2.46 0.93
C VAL A 370 -20.85 2.73 0.24
N ALA A 371 -20.89 3.44 -0.89
CA ALA A 371 -19.66 3.77 -1.61
C ALA A 371 -18.76 4.67 -0.74
N ALA A 372 -17.44 4.49 -0.87
CA ALA A 372 -16.45 5.20 -0.06
C ALA A 372 -16.65 6.73 0.00
N PRO A 373 -16.95 7.45 -1.09
CA PRO A 373 -17.17 8.90 -1.03
C PRO A 373 -18.35 9.28 -0.12
N PHE A 374 -19.44 8.52 -0.15
CA PHE A 374 -20.61 8.79 0.69
C PHE A 374 -20.32 8.50 2.17
N ALA A 375 -19.59 7.42 2.47
CA ALA A 375 -19.18 7.12 3.84
C ALA A 375 -18.26 8.22 4.41
N ILE A 376 -17.36 8.75 3.58
CA ILE A 376 -16.45 9.84 3.94
C ILE A 376 -17.23 11.15 4.18
N LEU A 377 -18.18 11.51 3.31
CA LEU A 377 -19.05 12.67 3.49
C LEU A 377 -19.95 12.53 4.73
N LEU A 378 -20.46 11.33 4.99
CA LEU A 378 -21.22 11.04 6.21
C LEU A 378 -20.36 11.26 7.46
N GLY A 379 -19.10 10.79 7.46
CA GLY A 379 -18.16 11.04 8.55
C GLY A 379 -17.89 12.53 8.77
N ALA A 380 -17.74 13.29 7.70
CA ALA A 380 -17.59 14.75 7.75
C ALA A 380 -18.84 15.42 8.39
N ALA A 381 -20.04 15.01 7.98
CA ALA A 381 -21.30 15.48 8.56
C ALA A 381 -21.44 15.10 10.05
N MET A 382 -21.05 13.88 10.43
CA MET A 382 -21.01 13.46 11.84
C MET A 382 -20.01 14.28 12.67
N GLY A 383 -18.85 14.64 12.09
CA GLY A 383 -17.88 15.55 12.70
C GLY A 383 -18.46 16.93 12.98
N LEU A 384 -19.13 17.53 11.99
CA LEU A 384 -19.84 18.80 12.16
C LEU A 384 -20.99 18.70 13.17
N GLY A 385 -21.73 17.59 13.19
CA GLY A 385 -22.79 17.34 14.16
C GLY A 385 -22.26 17.36 15.61
N ARG A 386 -21.12 16.70 15.87
CA ARG A 386 -20.44 16.78 17.17
C ARG A 386 -20.02 18.20 17.53
N TYR A 387 -19.50 18.96 16.57
CA TYR A 387 -19.16 20.37 16.79
C TYR A 387 -20.37 21.20 17.21
N GLY A 388 -21.51 21.04 16.53
CA GLY A 388 -22.75 21.73 16.89
C GLY A 388 -23.21 21.44 18.32
N VAL A 389 -23.16 20.17 18.73
CA VAL A 389 -23.58 19.74 20.09
C VAL A 389 -22.62 20.25 21.17
N VAL A 390 -21.31 20.22 20.91
CA VAL A 390 -20.30 20.65 21.89
C VAL A 390 -20.23 22.18 22.00
N SER A 391 -20.36 22.88 20.88
CA SER A 391 -20.31 24.35 20.85
C SER A 391 -21.58 25.01 21.39
N GLY A 392 -22.73 24.33 21.33
CA GLY A 392 -23.98 24.80 21.93
C GLY A 392 -24.05 24.69 23.45
N ARG A 393 -23.01 24.13 24.10
CA ARG A 393 -22.90 23.99 25.57
C ARG A 393 -21.89 24.96 26.19
N GLY A 394 -21.27 25.84 25.40
CA GLY A 394 -20.23 26.78 25.82
C GLY A 394 -20.67 28.23 25.82
#